data_AF-A0A7S2HMW5-F1
#
_entry.id   AF-A0A7S2HMW5-F1
#
_cell.length_a   1.000
_cell.length_b   1.000
_cell.length_c   1.000
_cell.angle_alpha   90.00
_cell.angle_beta   90.00
_cell.angle_gamma   90.00
#
_symmetry.space_group_name_H-M   'P 1'
#
loop_
_entity.id
_entity.type
_entity.pdbx_description
1 polymer ?
#
loop_
_entity_poly.entity_id
_entity_poly.type
_entity_poly.pdbx_seq_one_letter_code
_entity_poly.pdbx_strand_id
1 'polypeptide(L)'
;MEPFQAAMGPPRPQNFHTVSLGLLVLLPTIVFLVISFFMVYLSHSAQVAIWVAVTIFFLISLIFMSARKQGVQNGPNFWMNLGLLCFLATLMATILGVYNWRSHAARYWAYVGQRHYTNVLPSEPALSHIDAGSISFSSDAHLDFASAGSYRDGDRVFCVAPVVGTAPQSVVNYWAAGVGCCREGGNFTCGSAQSSEARGGLTYLWAGRFASQSLGGFRHAAREAAQRRGLTSSKDALFLMWSDDLDLAQRAFWNDGIHFLVCSCAIYASVSLSIGAALHCCRRNPARSKLDDARLTY
;
A
#
# COMPACT_ATOMS: atom_id res chain seq x y z
N MET A 1 -19.04 70.10 19.41
CA MET A 1 -18.40 68.77 19.55
C MET A 1 -19.33 67.78 18.87
N GLU A 2 -19.01 67.38 17.64
CA GLU A 2 -19.77 66.33 16.96
C GLU A 2 -19.37 64.96 17.48
N PRO A 3 -20.32 64.03 17.69
CA PRO A 3 -20.01 62.68 18.14
C PRO A 3 -19.37 61.88 17.00
N PHE A 4 -18.24 61.24 17.31
CA PHE A 4 -17.52 60.31 16.45
C PHE A 4 -18.42 59.12 16.08
N GLN A 5 -18.99 59.13 14.88
CA GLN A 5 -19.70 57.99 14.33
C GLN A 5 -18.69 56.87 14.07
N ALA A 6 -18.72 55.84 14.92
CA ALA A 6 -18.01 54.60 14.68
C ALA A 6 -18.49 54.00 13.35
N ALA A 7 -17.60 54.01 12.35
CA ALA A 7 -17.86 53.39 11.05
C ALA A 7 -18.17 51.90 11.27
N MET A 8 -19.46 51.54 11.24
CA MET A 8 -19.89 50.15 11.21
C MET A 8 -19.35 49.53 9.93
N GLY A 9 -18.40 48.62 10.08
CA GLY A 9 -17.85 47.85 8.96
C GLY A 9 -18.96 47.12 8.19
N PRO A 10 -18.70 46.77 6.92
CA PRO A 10 -19.72 46.16 6.05
C PRO A 10 -20.33 44.90 6.68
N PRO A 11 -21.66 44.69 6.53
CA PRO A 11 -22.36 43.55 7.11
C PRO A 11 -21.77 42.23 6.60
N ARG A 12 -21.55 41.27 7.50
CA ARG A 12 -21.05 39.94 7.13
C ARG A 12 -22.07 39.22 6.24
N PRO A 13 -21.64 38.59 5.13
CA PRO A 13 -22.56 37.86 4.25
C PRO A 13 -23.16 36.64 4.98
N GLN A 14 -24.46 36.40 4.78
CA GLN A 14 -25.22 35.35 5.46
C GLN A 14 -24.65 33.93 5.24
N ASN A 15 -23.93 33.70 4.14
CA ASN A 15 -23.35 32.39 3.78
C ASN A 15 -21.93 32.15 4.31
N PHE A 16 -21.32 33.11 5.02
CA PHE A 16 -19.93 33.03 5.47
C PHE A 16 -19.63 31.77 6.31
N HIS A 17 -20.61 31.33 7.11
CA HIS A 17 -20.45 30.18 8.01
C HIS A 17 -20.38 28.85 7.26
N THR A 18 -21.29 28.63 6.32
CA THR A 18 -21.35 27.41 5.51
C THR A 18 -20.13 27.28 4.62
N VAL A 19 -19.68 28.40 4.02
CA VAL A 19 -18.45 28.43 3.20
C VAL A 19 -17.23 28.09 4.05
N SER A 20 -17.12 28.64 5.26
CA SER A 20 -15.99 28.35 6.17
C SER A 20 -15.96 26.88 6.59
N LEU A 21 -17.11 26.28 6.92
CA LEU A 21 -17.19 24.86 7.25
C LEU A 21 -16.87 23.98 6.04
N GLY A 22 -17.35 24.35 4.85
CA GLY A 22 -17.01 23.67 3.61
C GLY A 22 -15.49 23.66 3.36
N LEU A 23 -14.81 24.79 3.55
CA LEU A 23 -13.35 24.87 3.40
C LEU A 23 -12.59 24.01 4.41
N LEU A 24 -13.05 23.96 5.67
CA LEU A 24 -12.45 23.13 6.73
C LEU A 24 -12.56 21.62 6.46
N VAL A 25 -13.52 21.19 5.64
CA VAL A 25 -13.74 19.78 5.29
C VAL A 25 -13.08 19.46 3.96
N LEU A 26 -13.38 20.23 2.92
CA LEU A 26 -12.97 19.93 1.55
C LEU A 26 -11.46 20.07 1.35
N LEU A 27 -10.84 21.11 1.92
CA LEU A 27 -9.42 21.40 1.64
C LEU A 27 -8.49 20.33 2.23
N PRO A 28 -8.63 19.90 3.51
CA PRO A 28 -7.86 18.77 4.03
C PRO A 28 -8.10 17.45 3.27
N THR A 29 -9.34 17.19 2.84
CA THR A 29 -9.67 16.01 2.02
C THR A 29 -8.97 16.07 0.66
N ILE A 30 -8.97 17.22 -0.02
CA ILE A 30 -8.24 17.39 -1.29
C ILE A 30 -6.74 17.18 -1.08
N VAL A 31 -6.14 17.74 -0.03
CA VAL A 31 -4.72 17.53 0.29
C VAL A 31 -4.41 16.05 0.50
N PHE A 32 -5.25 15.34 1.27
CA PHE A 32 -5.10 13.90 1.50
C PHE A 32 -5.16 13.12 0.18
N LEU A 33 -6.15 13.41 -0.68
CA LEU A 33 -6.33 12.73 -1.97
C LEU A 33 -5.13 12.96 -2.89
N VAL A 34 -4.67 14.20 -3.02
CA VAL A 34 -3.54 14.56 -3.90
C VAL A 34 -2.26 13.87 -3.46
N ILE A 35 -1.92 13.92 -2.16
CA ILE A 35 -0.71 13.29 -1.63
C ILE A 35 -0.79 11.76 -1.78
N SER A 36 -1.94 11.15 -1.46
CA SER A 36 -2.12 9.70 -1.59
C SER A 36 -2.02 9.24 -3.04
N PHE A 37 -2.57 10.01 -3.99
CA PHE A 37 -2.44 9.75 -5.41
C PHE A 37 -0.98 9.86 -5.88
N PHE A 38 -0.27 10.92 -5.48
CA PHE A 38 1.15 11.09 -5.82
C PHE A 38 2.02 9.95 -5.28
N MET A 39 1.76 9.51 -4.05
CA MET A 39 2.46 8.39 -3.42
C MET A 39 2.27 7.05 -4.14
N VAL A 40 1.17 6.85 -4.85
CA VAL A 40 0.91 5.59 -5.60
C VAL A 40 1.47 5.65 -7.02
N TYR A 41 1.27 6.76 -7.73
CA TYR A 41 1.58 6.85 -9.16
C TYR A 41 2.97 7.42 -9.49
N LEU A 42 3.50 8.34 -8.68
CA LEU A 42 4.77 9.01 -8.98
C LEU A 42 5.97 8.42 -8.22
N SER A 43 5.73 7.48 -7.30
CA SER A 43 6.74 6.92 -6.38
C SER A 43 7.76 6.02 -7.07
N HIS A 44 7.44 5.51 -8.26
CA HIS A 44 8.41 4.84 -9.11
C HIS A 44 9.33 5.85 -9.81
N SER A 45 8.75 6.82 -10.54
CA SER A 45 9.51 7.68 -11.47
C SER A 45 10.12 8.93 -10.83
N ALA A 46 9.49 9.51 -9.81
CA ALA A 46 9.82 10.85 -9.30
C ALA A 46 9.78 10.94 -7.77
N GLN A 47 10.55 10.09 -7.09
CA GLN A 47 10.59 10.04 -5.61
C GLN A 47 10.92 11.39 -4.96
N VAL A 48 11.88 12.14 -5.52
CA VAL A 48 12.27 13.45 -4.99
C VAL A 48 11.13 14.46 -5.10
N ALA A 49 10.42 14.47 -6.23
CA ALA A 49 9.30 15.38 -6.46
C ALA A 49 8.17 15.17 -5.44
N ILE A 50 7.91 13.91 -5.04
CA ILE A 50 6.90 13.60 -4.02
C ILE A 50 7.30 14.17 -2.66
N TRP A 51 8.54 13.96 -2.22
CA TRP A 51 8.98 14.47 -0.92
C TRP A 51 9.00 16.00 -0.90
N VAL A 52 9.40 16.64 -2.00
CA VAL A 52 9.29 18.10 -2.16
C VAL A 52 7.82 18.55 -2.05
N ALA A 53 6.89 17.87 -2.73
CA ALA A 53 5.46 18.19 -2.64
C ALA A 53 4.93 18.03 -1.20
N VAL A 54 5.26 16.93 -0.52
CA VAL A 54 4.89 16.70 0.89
C VAL A 54 5.44 17.81 1.78
N THR A 55 6.71 18.20 1.62
CA THR A 55 7.31 19.31 2.37
C THR A 55 6.59 20.63 2.10
N ILE A 56 6.22 20.93 0.86
CA ILE A 56 5.47 22.14 0.50
C ILE A 56 4.10 22.15 1.21
N PHE A 57 3.31 21.07 1.14
CA PHE A 57 2.02 21.00 1.82
C PHE A 57 2.14 21.09 3.33
N PHE A 58 3.20 20.51 3.90
CA PHE A 58 3.52 20.62 5.32
C PHE A 58 3.83 22.07 5.73
N LEU A 59 4.68 22.77 4.97
CA LEU A 59 5.01 24.18 5.22
C LEU A 59 3.79 25.09 5.07
N ILE A 60 2.96 24.89 4.04
CA ILE A 60 1.70 25.64 3.86
C ILE A 60 0.78 25.45 5.08
N SER A 61 0.68 24.22 5.60
CA SER A 61 -0.12 23.93 6.79
C SER A 61 0.41 24.67 8.03
N LEU A 62 1.73 24.73 8.21
CA LEU A 62 2.37 25.50 9.29
C LEU A 62 2.15 27.02 9.13
N ILE A 63 2.21 27.53 7.91
CA ILE A 63 1.92 28.95 7.63
C ILE A 63 0.48 29.27 8.07
N PHE A 64 -0.50 28.44 7.71
CA PHE A 64 -1.89 28.62 8.18
C PHE A 64 -2.03 28.54 9.70
N MET A 65 -1.27 27.67 10.38
CA MET A 65 -1.24 27.62 11.84
C MET A 65 -0.63 28.88 12.46
N SER A 66 0.39 29.46 11.83
CA SER A 66 1.07 30.69 12.30
C SER A 66 0.33 31.98 11.94
N ALA A 67 -0.63 31.93 11.02
CA ALA A 67 -1.42 33.07 10.57
C ALA A 67 -2.38 33.53 11.69
N ARG A 68 -1.82 34.16 12.72
CA ARG A 68 -2.59 34.90 13.72
C ARG A 68 -2.97 36.25 13.12
N LYS A 69 -4.26 36.52 12.99
CA LYS A 69 -4.72 37.90 12.84
C LYS A 69 -4.43 38.66 14.13
N GLN A 70 -3.38 39.47 14.13
CA GLN A 70 -3.17 40.49 15.16
C GLN A 70 -4.41 41.41 15.18
N GLY A 71 -5.09 41.53 16.32
CA GLY A 71 -6.18 42.50 16.53
C GLY A 71 -7.59 41.93 16.72
N VAL A 72 -7.84 40.62 16.56
CA VAL A 72 -9.17 40.03 16.84
C VAL A 72 -9.03 38.97 17.95
N GLN A 73 -9.02 39.43 19.21
CA GLN A 73 -8.78 38.55 20.37
C GLN A 73 -9.94 37.56 20.66
N ASN A 74 -11.12 37.74 20.06
CA ASN A 74 -12.33 36.95 20.36
C ASN A 74 -12.96 36.24 19.14
N GLY A 75 -12.21 36.04 18.04
CA GLY A 75 -12.71 35.33 16.85
C GLY A 75 -12.43 33.83 16.87
N PRO A 76 -13.26 32.97 16.23
CA PRO A 76 -12.93 31.56 16.05
C PRO A 76 -11.61 31.43 15.26
N ASN A 77 -10.67 30.62 15.76
CA ASN A 77 -9.35 30.39 15.18
C ASN A 77 -9.42 29.55 13.88
N PHE A 78 -10.11 30.06 12.86
CA PHE A 78 -10.36 29.38 11.58
C PHE A 78 -9.07 28.90 10.91
N TRP A 79 -8.09 29.80 10.73
CA TRP A 79 -6.82 29.49 10.05
C TRP A 79 -5.99 28.46 10.81
N MET A 80 -5.98 28.54 12.14
CA MET A 80 -5.32 27.55 12.99
C MET A 80 -5.94 26.16 12.83
N ASN A 81 -7.26 26.06 12.87
CA ASN A 81 -7.97 24.78 12.70
C ASN A 81 -7.77 24.21 11.30
N LEU A 82 -7.85 25.07 10.26
CA LEU A 82 -7.60 24.66 8.88
C LEU A 82 -6.17 24.15 8.70
N GLY A 83 -5.18 24.90 9.20
CA GLY A 83 -3.78 24.50 9.15
C GLY A 83 -3.52 23.18 9.88
N LEU A 84 -4.10 23.00 11.07
CA LEU A 84 -4.01 21.74 11.83
C LEU A 84 -4.62 20.55 11.08
N LEU A 85 -5.80 20.73 10.49
CA LEU A 85 -6.45 19.66 9.72
C LEU A 85 -5.66 19.29 8.47
N CYS A 86 -5.12 20.28 7.75
CA CYS A 86 -4.26 20.04 6.57
C CYS A 86 -2.94 19.37 6.95
N PHE A 87 -2.37 19.74 8.10
CA PHE A 87 -1.18 19.11 8.66
C PHE A 87 -1.43 17.62 8.95
N LEU A 88 -2.53 17.32 9.66
CA LEU A 88 -2.91 15.94 9.99
C LEU A 88 -3.26 15.14 8.73
N ALA A 89 -3.94 15.75 7.76
CA ALA A 89 -4.23 15.15 6.46
C ALA A 89 -2.93 14.75 5.74
N THR A 90 -1.96 15.66 5.68
CA THR A 90 -0.65 15.44 5.05
C THR A 90 0.13 14.32 5.73
N LEU A 91 0.16 14.32 7.07
CA LEU A 91 0.81 13.29 7.86
C LEU A 91 0.19 11.91 7.62
N MET A 92 -1.14 11.83 7.70
CA MET A 92 -1.86 10.56 7.50
C MET A 92 -1.70 10.04 6.07
N ALA A 93 -1.83 10.90 5.05
CA ALA A 93 -1.62 10.54 3.65
C ALA A 93 -0.19 10.03 3.41
N THR A 94 0.80 10.63 4.07
CA THR A 94 2.20 10.19 3.97
C THR A 94 2.40 8.81 4.60
N ILE A 95 1.87 8.58 5.81
CA ILE A 95 1.99 7.28 6.49
C ILE A 95 1.30 6.18 5.68
N LEU A 96 0.04 6.40 5.29
CA LEU A 96 -0.74 5.42 4.53
C LEU A 96 -0.17 5.21 3.12
N GLY A 97 0.29 6.28 2.46
CA GLY A 97 0.92 6.20 1.15
C GLY A 97 2.23 5.41 1.17
N VAL A 98 3.11 5.65 2.15
CA VAL A 98 4.35 4.88 2.32
C VAL A 98 4.04 3.42 2.65
N TYR A 99 3.03 3.16 3.49
CA TYR A 99 2.59 1.80 3.76
C TYR A 99 2.08 1.11 2.49
N ASN A 100 1.21 1.77 1.73
CA ASN A 100 0.66 1.23 0.49
C ASN A 100 1.77 0.92 -0.54
N TRP A 101 2.73 1.83 -0.69
CA TRP A 101 3.88 1.64 -1.55
C TRP A 101 4.68 0.40 -1.15
N ARG A 102 5.03 0.26 0.14
CA ARG A 102 5.86 -0.84 0.62
C ARG A 102 5.15 -2.19 0.59
N SER A 103 3.86 -2.22 0.88
CA SER A 103 3.08 -3.45 1.00
C SER A 103 2.58 -3.97 -0.35
N HIS A 104 2.27 -3.08 -1.29
CA HIS A 104 1.58 -3.42 -2.54
C HIS A 104 2.32 -2.90 -3.79
N ALA A 105 2.30 -1.59 -4.03
CA ALA A 105 2.67 -1.03 -5.33
C ALA A 105 4.13 -1.28 -5.72
N ALA A 106 5.06 -1.30 -4.76
CA ALA A 106 6.46 -1.49 -5.08
C ALA A 106 6.79 -2.92 -5.56
N ARG A 107 6.01 -3.94 -5.16
CA ARG A 107 6.18 -5.30 -5.69
C ARG A 107 5.79 -5.35 -7.16
N TYR A 108 4.68 -4.72 -7.53
CA TYR A 108 4.26 -4.59 -8.91
C TYR A 108 5.38 -4.00 -9.78
N TRP A 109 5.93 -2.85 -9.37
CA TRP A 109 7.01 -2.20 -10.11
C TRP A 109 8.32 -3.00 -10.11
N ALA A 110 8.59 -3.77 -9.06
CA ALA A 110 9.76 -4.65 -9.04
C ALA A 110 9.66 -5.76 -10.11
N TYR A 111 8.48 -6.36 -10.30
CA TYR A 111 8.27 -7.36 -11.35
C TYR A 111 8.25 -6.75 -12.76
N VAL A 112 7.59 -5.59 -12.94
CA VAL A 112 7.58 -4.87 -14.22
C VAL A 112 8.99 -4.48 -14.67
N GLY A 113 9.87 -4.15 -13.72
CA GLY A 113 11.25 -3.76 -14.02
C GLY A 113 12.20 -4.93 -14.31
N GLN A 114 11.76 -6.18 -14.18
CA GLN A 114 12.60 -7.37 -14.34
C GLN A 114 12.31 -8.12 -15.64
N ARG A 115 13.17 -9.10 -15.97
CA ARG A 115 13.00 -9.88 -17.20
C ARG A 115 11.92 -10.93 -17.05
N HIS A 116 11.16 -11.11 -18.13
CA HIS A 116 10.21 -12.21 -18.28
C HIS A 116 10.84 -13.26 -19.20
N TYR A 117 11.09 -14.45 -18.67
CA TYR A 117 11.62 -15.57 -19.45
C TYR A 117 10.50 -16.54 -19.82
N THR A 118 10.52 -17.05 -21.04
CA THR A 118 9.51 -17.97 -21.57
C THR A 118 10.16 -19.23 -22.10
N ASN A 119 9.40 -20.33 -22.09
CA ASN A 119 9.85 -21.65 -22.54
C ASN A 119 11.15 -22.12 -21.87
N VAL A 120 11.33 -21.79 -20.59
CA VAL A 120 12.49 -22.21 -19.80
C VAL A 120 12.36 -23.69 -19.44
N LEU A 121 13.40 -24.49 -19.66
CA LEU A 121 13.39 -25.89 -19.21
C LEU A 121 13.70 -25.95 -17.70
N PRO A 122 13.01 -26.80 -16.92
CA PRO A 122 13.31 -26.98 -15.49
C PRO A 122 14.75 -27.44 -15.20
N SER A 123 15.38 -28.11 -16.17
CA SER A 123 16.78 -28.57 -16.10
C SER A 123 17.81 -27.46 -16.37
N GLU A 124 17.39 -26.31 -16.93
CA GLU A 124 18.30 -25.19 -17.17
C GLU A 124 18.82 -24.60 -15.85
N PRO A 125 20.08 -24.15 -15.80
CA PRO A 125 20.66 -23.61 -14.59
C PRO A 125 19.92 -22.35 -14.15
N ALA A 126 19.43 -22.31 -12.91
CA ALA A 126 18.77 -21.12 -12.36
C ALA A 126 19.67 -19.87 -12.39
N LEU A 127 20.99 -20.07 -12.40
CA LEU A 127 21.98 -19.00 -12.52
C LEU A 127 21.82 -18.16 -13.80
N SER A 128 21.31 -18.71 -14.91
CA SER A 128 21.07 -17.94 -16.14
C SER A 128 19.82 -17.05 -16.07
N HIS A 129 18.99 -17.22 -15.03
CA HIS A 129 17.72 -16.53 -14.86
C HIS A 129 17.61 -15.77 -13.53
N ILE A 130 18.73 -15.43 -12.89
CA ILE A 130 18.74 -14.76 -11.58
C ILE A 130 18.09 -13.37 -11.58
N ASP A 131 17.97 -12.74 -12.75
CA ASP A 131 17.34 -11.44 -12.96
C ASP A 131 15.88 -11.54 -13.46
N ALA A 132 15.35 -12.77 -13.51
CA ALA A 132 13.95 -13.01 -13.83
C ALA A 132 13.06 -12.37 -12.75
N GLY A 133 11.99 -11.72 -13.20
CA GLY A 133 10.83 -11.35 -12.38
C GLY A 133 9.70 -12.35 -12.53
N SER A 134 9.60 -12.98 -13.70
CA SER A 134 8.71 -14.11 -13.93
C SER A 134 9.33 -15.11 -14.87
N ILE A 135 8.92 -16.36 -14.70
CA ILE A 135 9.36 -17.47 -15.53
C ILE A 135 8.12 -18.23 -15.99
N SER A 136 7.99 -18.42 -17.30
CA SER A 136 7.09 -19.37 -17.92
C SER A 136 7.93 -20.55 -18.43
N PHE A 137 7.65 -21.74 -17.91
CA PHE A 137 8.38 -22.95 -18.24
C PHE A 137 7.88 -23.57 -19.55
N SER A 138 8.68 -24.52 -20.06
CA SER A 138 8.31 -25.39 -21.17
C SER A 138 7.04 -26.19 -20.89
N SER A 139 6.41 -26.72 -21.95
CA SER A 139 5.12 -27.40 -21.87
C SER A 139 5.12 -28.70 -21.06
N ASP A 140 6.29 -29.28 -20.84
CA ASP A 140 6.49 -30.51 -20.07
C ASP A 140 6.77 -30.26 -18.58
N ALA A 141 6.90 -29.00 -18.18
CA ALA A 141 7.16 -28.62 -16.80
C ALA A 141 5.93 -28.80 -15.90
N HIS A 142 6.14 -29.42 -14.75
CA HIS A 142 5.12 -29.66 -13.73
C HIS A 142 5.75 -29.69 -12.33
N LEU A 143 4.92 -29.66 -11.29
CA LEU A 143 5.37 -29.81 -9.91
C LEU A 143 5.45 -31.28 -9.53
N ASP A 144 6.56 -31.71 -8.95
CA ASP A 144 6.65 -33.04 -8.31
C ASP A 144 6.22 -32.95 -6.85
N PHE A 145 4.94 -33.16 -6.61
CA PHE A 145 4.34 -33.18 -5.27
C PHE A 145 4.94 -34.27 -4.37
N ALA A 146 5.43 -35.37 -4.94
CA ALA A 146 5.98 -36.47 -4.17
C ALA A 146 7.34 -36.12 -3.54
N SER A 147 8.01 -35.11 -4.09
CA SER A 147 9.27 -34.52 -3.60
C SER A 147 9.06 -33.16 -2.93
N ALA A 148 7.83 -32.76 -2.64
CA ALA A 148 7.55 -31.54 -1.91
C ALA A 148 7.97 -31.65 -0.43
N GLY A 149 8.32 -30.52 0.16
CA GLY A 149 8.78 -30.46 1.55
C GLY A 149 8.38 -29.17 2.23
N SER A 150 8.62 -29.14 3.54
CA SER A 150 8.29 -28.01 4.38
C SER A 150 9.35 -27.79 5.45
N TYR A 151 9.52 -26.54 5.86
CA TYR A 151 10.38 -26.12 6.96
C TYR A 151 9.61 -25.15 7.86
N ARG A 152 9.69 -25.36 9.17
CA ARG A 152 8.99 -24.50 10.15
C ARG A 152 10.01 -23.61 10.87
N ASP A 153 9.73 -22.31 10.88
CA ASP A 153 10.47 -21.29 11.62
C ASP A 153 9.48 -20.46 12.44
N GLY A 154 9.43 -20.72 13.75
CA GLY A 154 8.40 -20.19 14.65
C GLY A 154 6.99 -20.55 14.17
N ASP A 155 6.16 -19.51 13.96
CA ASP A 155 4.77 -19.65 13.51
C ASP A 155 4.61 -19.79 11.99
N ARG A 156 5.70 -19.64 11.22
CA ARG A 156 5.66 -19.73 9.76
C ARG A 156 6.09 -21.11 9.28
N VAL A 157 5.28 -21.70 8.42
CA VAL A 157 5.61 -22.95 7.71
C VAL A 157 5.92 -22.61 6.26
N PHE A 158 7.18 -22.74 5.88
CA PHE A 158 7.65 -22.60 4.51
C PHE A 158 7.44 -23.90 3.76
N CYS A 159 6.84 -23.82 2.59
CA CYS A 159 6.47 -24.96 1.76
C CYS A 159 7.17 -24.82 0.41
N VAL A 160 7.68 -25.92 -0.12
CA VAL A 160 8.30 -25.95 -1.44
C VAL A 160 7.93 -27.22 -2.20
N ALA A 161 7.82 -27.12 -3.52
CA ALA A 161 7.71 -28.23 -4.44
C ALA A 161 8.68 -28.03 -5.61
N PRO A 162 9.48 -29.04 -5.99
CA PRO A 162 10.41 -28.91 -7.09
C PRO A 162 9.66 -28.82 -8.43
N VAL A 163 10.12 -27.93 -9.30
CA VAL A 163 9.65 -27.87 -10.69
C VAL A 163 10.46 -28.88 -11.51
N VAL A 164 9.78 -29.80 -12.18
CA VAL A 164 10.40 -30.87 -12.94
C VAL A 164 9.87 -30.95 -14.36
N GLY A 165 10.71 -31.45 -15.27
CA GLY A 165 10.34 -31.73 -16.66
C GLY A 165 10.45 -33.22 -16.98
N THR A 166 10.37 -33.54 -18.26
CA THR A 166 10.54 -34.92 -18.75
C THR A 166 11.98 -35.41 -18.65
N ALA A 167 12.95 -34.51 -18.75
CA ALA A 167 14.36 -34.82 -18.59
C ALA A 167 14.69 -35.15 -17.13
N PRO A 168 15.36 -36.28 -16.84
CA PRO A 168 15.79 -36.60 -15.48
C PRO A 168 16.78 -35.54 -14.99
N GLN A 169 16.58 -35.06 -13.77
CA GLN A 169 17.45 -34.08 -13.13
C GLN A 169 17.86 -34.56 -11.74
N SER A 170 19.17 -34.55 -11.48
CA SER A 170 19.72 -34.79 -10.13
C SER A 170 19.82 -33.50 -9.32
N VAL A 171 19.78 -32.34 -10.00
CA VAL A 171 19.86 -31.01 -9.40
C VAL A 171 18.57 -30.25 -9.71
N VAL A 172 17.91 -29.75 -8.67
CA VAL A 172 16.70 -28.93 -8.81
C VAL A 172 17.09 -27.45 -8.83
N ASN A 173 16.80 -26.79 -9.94
CA ASN A 173 17.08 -25.37 -10.16
C ASN A 173 15.91 -24.46 -9.74
N TYR A 174 14.67 -24.92 -9.87
CA TYR A 174 13.48 -24.11 -9.62
C TYR A 174 12.55 -24.81 -8.64
N TRP A 175 12.01 -24.03 -7.71
CA TRP A 175 11.07 -24.49 -6.71
C TRP A 175 9.84 -23.60 -6.72
N ALA A 176 8.65 -24.20 -6.82
CA ALA A 176 7.44 -23.52 -6.37
C ALA A 176 7.49 -23.39 -4.86
N ALA A 177 7.16 -22.22 -4.33
CA ALA A 177 7.29 -21.92 -2.91
C ALA A 177 6.13 -21.08 -2.38
N GLY A 178 5.88 -21.20 -1.09
CA GLY A 178 5.02 -20.27 -0.36
C GLY A 178 4.83 -20.67 1.10
N VAL A 179 3.99 -19.94 1.83
CA VAL A 179 3.89 -20.04 3.30
C VAL A 179 2.51 -20.53 3.71
N GLY A 180 2.45 -21.52 4.61
CA GLY A 180 1.21 -21.99 5.23
C GLY A 180 0.29 -22.82 4.31
N CYS A 181 0.82 -23.34 3.21
CA CYS A 181 0.07 -24.02 2.14
C CYS A 181 0.55 -25.46 1.90
N CYS A 182 1.05 -26.10 2.96
CA CYS A 182 1.43 -27.51 2.93
C CYS A 182 0.99 -28.19 4.21
N ARG A 183 0.53 -29.44 4.08
CA ARG A 183 0.21 -30.31 5.21
C ARG A 183 1.38 -31.25 5.50
N GLU A 184 1.42 -31.79 6.72
CA GLU A 184 2.32 -32.90 7.06
C GLU A 184 2.12 -34.04 6.05
N GLY A 185 3.19 -34.42 5.35
CA GLY A 185 3.14 -35.47 4.31
C GLY A 185 3.36 -35.01 2.86
N GLY A 186 3.63 -33.73 2.60
CA GLY A 186 4.13 -33.29 1.27
C GLY A 186 3.07 -32.83 0.27
N ASN A 187 1.83 -32.56 0.69
CA ASN A 187 0.85 -31.98 -0.24
C ASN A 187 1.07 -30.46 -0.36
N PHE A 188 1.61 -29.99 -1.49
CA PHE A 188 1.83 -28.57 -1.79
C PHE A 188 0.62 -27.97 -2.50
N THR A 189 0.04 -26.91 -1.92
CA THR A 189 -1.20 -26.27 -2.44
C THR A 189 -1.06 -24.76 -2.61
N CYS A 190 0.17 -24.24 -2.70
CA CYS A 190 0.40 -22.80 -2.88
C CYS A 190 0.12 -22.34 -4.31
N GLY A 191 -0.48 -21.16 -4.45
CA GLY A 191 -0.78 -20.58 -5.76
C GLY A 191 -1.67 -21.50 -6.59
N SER A 192 -1.44 -21.54 -7.89
CA SER A 192 -2.22 -22.37 -8.83
C SER A 192 -1.68 -23.81 -8.92
N ALA A 193 -1.10 -24.36 -7.85
CA ALA A 193 -0.46 -25.68 -7.86
C ALA A 193 -1.36 -26.83 -8.34
N GLN A 194 -2.67 -26.75 -8.06
CA GLN A 194 -3.63 -27.78 -8.45
C GLN A 194 -4.14 -27.61 -9.90
N SER A 195 -3.79 -26.51 -10.56
CA SER A 195 -4.14 -26.27 -11.96
C SER A 195 -3.14 -26.97 -12.88
N SER A 196 -3.64 -27.79 -13.81
CA SER A 196 -2.82 -28.41 -14.86
C SER A 196 -2.32 -27.41 -15.91
N GLU A 197 -2.90 -26.21 -15.93
CA GLU A 197 -2.51 -25.10 -16.81
C GLU A 197 -1.37 -24.27 -16.21
N ALA A 198 -1.14 -24.39 -14.90
CA ALA A 198 -0.08 -23.66 -14.22
C ALA A 198 1.30 -24.21 -14.60
N ARG A 199 2.11 -23.36 -15.23
CA ARG A 199 3.45 -23.70 -15.77
C ARG A 199 4.45 -22.56 -15.58
N GLY A 200 4.27 -21.75 -14.55
CA GLY A 200 5.13 -20.60 -14.33
C GLY A 200 4.99 -20.04 -12.93
N GLY A 201 5.76 -19.01 -12.67
CA GLY A 201 5.58 -18.23 -11.46
C GLY A 201 6.34 -16.93 -11.46
N LEU A 202 5.95 -16.07 -10.52
CA LEU A 202 6.68 -14.87 -10.18
C LEU A 202 7.82 -15.23 -9.22
N THR A 203 9.03 -14.76 -9.49
CA THR A 203 10.19 -15.07 -8.66
C THR A 203 10.15 -14.34 -7.32
N TYR A 204 10.43 -15.04 -6.23
CA TYR A 204 10.67 -14.37 -4.95
C TYR A 204 11.94 -13.52 -5.05
N LEU A 205 11.75 -12.20 -5.00
CA LEU A 205 12.83 -11.24 -5.21
C LEU A 205 13.73 -11.12 -4.00
N TRP A 206 15.04 -11.19 -4.23
CA TRP A 206 16.07 -11.03 -3.20
C TRP A 206 16.43 -9.56 -2.91
N ALA A 207 16.00 -8.62 -3.77
CA ALA A 207 16.49 -7.24 -3.74
C ALA A 207 15.91 -6.37 -2.61
N GLY A 208 16.70 -6.17 -1.56
CA GLY A 208 16.62 -5.02 -0.65
C GLY A 208 15.38 -4.96 0.24
N ARG A 209 14.70 -3.80 0.28
CA ARG A 209 13.50 -3.55 1.11
C ARG A 209 12.30 -4.47 0.77
N PHE A 210 12.40 -5.24 -0.31
CA PHE A 210 11.41 -6.22 -0.77
C PHE A 210 11.88 -7.66 -0.63
N ALA A 211 13.09 -7.88 -0.08
CA ALA A 211 13.57 -9.21 0.25
C ALA A 211 12.52 -9.88 1.12
N SER A 212 11.85 -10.88 0.56
CA SER A 212 10.95 -11.68 1.33
C SER A 212 11.82 -12.39 2.38
N GLN A 213 11.65 -12.05 3.66
CA GLN A 213 12.31 -12.71 4.79
C GLN A 213 12.16 -14.25 4.74
N SER A 214 11.27 -14.74 3.88
CA SER A 214 11.02 -16.13 3.55
C SER A 214 12.07 -16.85 2.70
N LEU A 215 13.00 -16.17 2.00
CA LEU A 215 13.95 -16.85 1.11
C LEU A 215 14.88 -17.81 1.87
N GLY A 216 15.30 -17.44 3.09
CA GLY A 216 16.06 -18.34 3.96
C GLY A 216 15.25 -19.60 4.30
N GLY A 217 14.00 -19.42 4.73
CA GLY A 217 13.08 -20.52 5.03
C GLY A 217 12.81 -21.44 3.85
N PHE A 218 12.63 -20.89 2.65
CA PHE A 218 12.47 -21.70 1.43
C PHE A 218 13.74 -22.49 1.08
N ARG A 219 14.92 -21.91 1.28
CA ARG A 219 16.20 -22.63 1.11
C ARG A 219 16.35 -23.79 2.08
N HIS A 220 15.92 -23.63 3.33
CA HIS A 220 15.89 -24.73 4.29
C HIS A 220 14.91 -25.83 3.86
N ALA A 221 13.68 -25.45 3.51
CA ALA A 221 12.67 -26.40 3.02
C ALA A 221 13.14 -27.17 1.79
N ALA A 222 13.77 -26.50 0.82
CA ALA A 222 14.28 -27.13 -0.39
C ALA A 222 15.43 -28.11 -0.12
N ARG A 223 16.34 -27.77 0.81
CA ARG A 223 17.42 -28.68 1.21
C ARG A 223 16.88 -29.95 1.85
N GLU A 224 15.92 -29.83 2.76
CA GLU A 224 15.29 -30.98 3.42
C GLU A 224 14.48 -31.83 2.42
N ALA A 225 13.72 -31.18 1.53
CA ALA A 225 12.95 -31.84 0.49
C ALA A 225 13.84 -32.63 -0.48
N ALA A 226 14.93 -32.01 -0.96
CA ALA A 226 15.83 -32.62 -1.93
C ALA A 226 16.50 -33.89 -1.38
N GLN A 227 16.94 -33.86 -0.11
CA GLN A 227 17.60 -34.99 0.54
C GLN A 227 16.73 -36.25 0.62
N ARG A 228 15.40 -36.11 0.80
CA ARG A 228 14.48 -37.25 0.92
C ARG A 228 14.38 -38.12 -0.34
N ARG A 229 14.73 -37.55 -1.51
CA ARG A 229 14.60 -38.21 -2.82
C ARG A 229 15.93 -38.36 -3.56
N GLY A 230 17.05 -38.15 -2.86
CA GLY A 230 18.39 -38.21 -3.48
C GLY A 230 18.63 -37.08 -4.50
N LEU A 231 17.85 -36.00 -4.42
CA LEU A 231 18.03 -34.81 -5.24
C LEU A 231 18.95 -33.82 -4.54
N THR A 232 19.54 -32.91 -5.29
CA THR A 232 20.32 -31.79 -4.76
C THR A 232 19.66 -30.48 -5.14
N SER A 233 19.34 -29.62 -4.18
CA SER A 233 18.92 -28.24 -4.50
C SER A 233 20.13 -27.44 -4.97
N SER A 234 20.02 -26.75 -6.11
CA SER A 234 21.04 -25.81 -6.57
C SER A 234 21.30 -24.73 -5.52
N LYS A 235 22.54 -24.25 -5.43
CA LYS A 235 22.89 -23.11 -4.55
C LYS A 235 22.21 -21.82 -5.00
N ASP A 236 22.04 -21.68 -6.31
CA ASP A 236 21.42 -20.53 -6.96
C ASP A 236 19.95 -20.79 -7.32
N ALA A 237 19.32 -21.77 -6.65
CA ALA A 237 17.95 -22.13 -6.93
C ALA A 237 16.99 -20.93 -6.78
N LEU A 238 16.08 -20.81 -7.75
CA LEU A 238 15.05 -19.78 -7.76
C LEU A 238 13.76 -20.32 -7.15
N PHE A 239 13.11 -19.48 -6.35
CA PHE A 239 11.84 -19.78 -5.70
C PHE A 239 10.75 -18.96 -6.37
N LEU A 240 9.62 -19.61 -6.68
CA LEU A 240 8.56 -19.04 -7.49
C LEU A 240 7.22 -19.09 -6.75
N MET A 241 6.45 -18.00 -6.81
CA MET A 241 5.02 -18.02 -6.55
C MET A 241 4.32 -18.63 -7.77
N TRP A 242 3.96 -19.91 -7.65
CA TRP A 242 3.41 -20.69 -8.75
C TRP A 242 2.05 -20.15 -9.20
N SER A 243 1.87 -19.97 -10.51
CA SER A 243 0.67 -19.41 -11.10
C SER A 243 0.44 -19.91 -12.53
N ASP A 244 -0.82 -19.96 -12.90
CA ASP A 244 -1.35 -20.17 -14.25
C ASP A 244 -1.40 -18.89 -15.09
N ASP A 245 -1.56 -17.73 -14.46
CA ASP A 245 -1.57 -16.44 -15.15
C ASP A 245 -0.59 -15.47 -14.46
N LEU A 246 0.58 -15.31 -15.08
CA LEU A 246 1.64 -14.42 -14.58
C LEU A 246 1.25 -12.95 -14.65
N ASP A 247 0.46 -12.56 -15.65
CA ASP A 247 0.00 -11.19 -15.81
C ASP A 247 -1.02 -10.84 -14.72
N LEU A 248 -1.95 -11.75 -14.45
CA LEU A 248 -2.92 -11.59 -13.36
C LEU A 248 -2.22 -11.59 -12.00
N ALA A 249 -1.30 -12.52 -11.74
CA ALA A 249 -0.54 -12.58 -10.50
C ALA A 249 0.27 -11.30 -10.26
N GLN A 250 0.87 -10.73 -11.31
CA GLN A 250 1.59 -9.47 -11.23
C GLN A 250 0.64 -8.29 -10.99
N ARG A 251 -0.46 -8.20 -11.76
CA ARG A 251 -1.47 -7.13 -11.63
C ARG A 251 -2.20 -7.15 -10.29
N ALA A 252 -2.29 -8.30 -9.63
CA ALA A 252 -2.88 -8.41 -8.30
C ALA A 252 -2.23 -7.45 -7.30
N PHE A 253 -0.89 -7.32 -7.31
CA PHE A 253 -0.20 -6.36 -6.43
C PHE A 253 -0.57 -4.91 -6.70
N TRP A 254 -0.81 -4.56 -7.96
CA TRP A 254 -1.29 -3.23 -8.33
C TRP A 254 -2.73 -3.01 -7.89
N ASN A 255 -3.60 -3.98 -8.15
CA ASN A 255 -5.00 -3.93 -7.76
C ASN A 255 -5.17 -3.80 -6.25
N ASP A 256 -4.40 -4.55 -5.46
CA ASP A 256 -4.39 -4.42 -3.99
C ASP A 256 -4.03 -3.00 -3.56
N GLY A 257 -3.02 -2.40 -4.21
CA GLY A 257 -2.61 -1.03 -3.92
C GLY A 257 -3.66 0.02 -4.30
N ILE A 258 -4.38 -0.20 -5.40
CA ILE A 258 -5.52 0.65 -5.81
C ILE A 258 -6.70 0.48 -4.87
N HIS A 259 -7.03 -0.76 -4.47
CA HIS A 259 -8.07 -1.04 -3.48
C HIS A 259 -7.76 -0.35 -2.15
N PHE A 260 -6.53 -0.45 -1.65
CA PHE A 260 -6.10 0.24 -0.44
C PHE A 260 -6.23 1.77 -0.57
N LEU A 261 -5.80 2.33 -1.71
CA LEU A 261 -5.95 3.76 -2.00
C LEU A 261 -7.42 4.19 -1.95
N VAL A 262 -8.31 3.52 -2.71
CA VAL A 262 -9.73 3.85 -2.78
C VAL A 262 -10.39 3.75 -1.40
N CYS A 263 -10.13 2.67 -0.66
CA CYS A 263 -10.67 2.47 0.69
C CYS A 263 -10.18 3.57 1.65
N SER A 264 -8.88 3.87 1.66
CA SER A 264 -8.32 4.91 2.55
C SER A 264 -8.88 6.30 2.25
N CYS A 265 -9.02 6.66 0.97
CA CYS A 265 -9.64 7.91 0.52
C CYS A 265 -11.12 7.98 0.91
N ALA A 266 -11.89 6.90 0.72
CA ALA A 266 -13.30 6.85 1.08
C ALA A 266 -13.52 6.96 2.59
N ILE A 267 -12.70 6.27 3.40
CA ILE A 267 -12.74 6.34 4.86
C ILE A 267 -12.37 7.75 5.35
N TYR A 268 -11.31 8.35 4.81
CA TYR A 268 -10.93 9.71 5.20
C TYR A 268 -12.01 10.74 4.85
N ALA A 269 -12.57 10.66 3.63
CA ALA A 269 -13.62 11.56 3.19
C ALA A 269 -14.90 11.40 4.02
N SER A 270 -15.32 10.18 4.35
CA SER A 270 -16.51 9.94 5.18
C SER A 270 -16.33 10.49 6.59
N VAL A 271 -15.20 10.25 7.24
CA VAL A 271 -14.88 10.80 8.57
C VAL A 271 -14.85 12.33 8.53
N SER A 272 -14.21 12.92 7.52
CA SER A 272 -14.15 14.39 7.35
C SER A 272 -15.55 15.01 7.21
N LEU A 273 -16.41 14.38 6.38
CA LEU A 273 -17.80 14.82 6.18
C LEU A 273 -18.65 14.65 7.44
N SER A 274 -18.52 13.53 8.16
CA SER A 274 -19.25 13.29 9.40
C SER A 274 -18.90 14.31 10.48
N ILE A 275 -17.62 14.64 10.65
CA ILE A 275 -17.17 15.68 11.58
C ILE A 275 -17.72 17.05 11.15
N GLY A 276 -17.64 17.38 9.86
CA GLY A 276 -18.19 18.63 9.32
C GLY A 276 -19.70 18.77 9.55
N ALA A 277 -20.46 17.70 9.29
CA ALA A 277 -21.90 17.66 9.51
C ALA A 277 -22.26 17.77 11.00
N ALA A 278 -21.56 17.05 11.87
CA ALA A 278 -21.76 17.14 13.32
C ALA A 278 -21.50 18.56 13.84
N LEU A 279 -20.40 19.19 13.42
CA LEU A 279 -20.08 20.57 13.80
C LEU A 279 -21.13 21.57 13.30
N HIS A 280 -21.64 21.39 12.09
CA HIS A 280 -22.72 22.22 11.54
C HIS A 280 -24.02 22.05 12.34
N CYS A 281 -24.42 20.81 12.65
CA CYS A 281 -25.63 20.51 13.41
C CYS A 281 -25.56 21.00 14.87
N CYS A 282 -24.44 20.76 15.57
CA CYS A 282 -24.25 21.21 16.95
C CYS A 282 -24.30 22.73 17.11
N ARG A 283 -23.89 23.48 16.08
CA ARG A 283 -23.93 24.96 16.09
C ARG A 283 -25.28 25.54 15.70
N ARG A 284 -26.08 24.83 14.90
CA ARG A 284 -27.42 25.26 14.49
C ARG A 284 -28.49 25.00 15.55
N ASN A 285 -28.12 24.44 16.70
CA ASN A 285 -29.07 24.04 17.75
C ASN A 285 -29.76 25.28 18.36
N PRO A 286 -31.07 25.51 18.11
CA PRO A 286 -31.76 26.75 18.46
C PRO A 286 -31.83 27.02 19.96
N ALA A 287 -31.66 25.99 20.80
CA ALA A 287 -31.58 26.12 22.26
C ALA A 287 -30.43 27.03 22.72
N ARG A 288 -29.31 27.06 21.99
CA ARG A 288 -28.17 27.94 22.31
C ARG A 288 -28.44 29.40 21.97
N SER A 289 -29.12 29.66 20.84
CA SER A 289 -29.47 31.02 20.43
C SER A 289 -30.39 31.73 21.44
N LYS A 290 -31.37 31.01 22.00
CA LYS A 290 -32.28 31.57 23.01
C LYS A 290 -31.60 31.91 24.34
N LEU A 291 -30.53 31.18 24.70
CA LEU A 291 -29.74 31.42 25.90
C LEU A 291 -28.82 32.64 25.77
N ASP A 292 -28.30 32.89 24.57
CA ASP A 292 -27.49 34.07 24.27
C ASP A 292 -28.37 35.33 24.19
N ASP A 293 -29.57 35.24 23.62
CA ASP A 293 -30.54 36.36 23.60
C ASP A 293 -31.02 36.73 25.02
N ALA A 294 -31.27 35.75 25.89
CA ALA A 294 -31.69 36.00 27.28
C ALA A 294 -30.62 36.69 28.14
N ARG A 295 -29.33 36.59 27.76
CA ARG A 295 -28.21 37.26 28.46
C ARG A 295 -28.00 38.71 28.03
N LEU A 296 -28.55 39.14 26.90
CA LEU A 296 -28.44 40.53 26.41
C LEU A 296 -29.58 41.43 26.89
N THR A 297 -30.58 40.87 27.57
CA THR A 297 -31.75 41.58 28.10
C THR A 297 -31.67 41.95 29.59
N TYR A 298 -30.53 41.71 30.26
CA TYR A 298 -30.27 42.10 31.66
C TYR A 298 -29.11 43.09 31.76
#